data_AF-A0A7Z9ZYK6-F1
#
_entry.id   AF-A0A7Z9ZYK6-F1
#
_cell.length_a   1.000
_cell.length_b   1.000
_cell.length_c   1.000
_cell.angle_alpha   90.00
_cell.angle_beta   90.00
_cell.angle_gamma   90.00
#
_symmetry.space_group_name_H-M   'P 1'
#
loop_
_entity.id
_entity.type
_entity.pdbx_description
1 polymer ?
#
loop_
_entity_poly.entity_id
_entity_poly.type
_entity_poly.pdbx_seq_one_letter_code
_entity_poly.pdbx_strand_id
1 'polypeptide(L)'
;MPRMVPERYSPGRGRGLSHIARRNDGAVFAYEIHRQFLRRMKGELLKLGLKVPVSAAGSFLFLPDLLSVARELDFVTVNYYYDHPAFLPGNEWSLPAFFHMDDPLSRWDEGLFAPSVALASIDNKPLVVRECSYCWPNPHRPQGMLELLAYGPMQGVDALILFTLSLTDRKRIDYFDLRTDPSRLFLLPCLARVFLGGLLPQPNFRFWITYSEVDAFFWSPWLSELYRLALFAPTSTITDLGAIEGRGVAISSGRSSRPLLPDRHFVLFSNNRAIDLHATELDHLPERRLGYDTPEGPTVDLPFLFDGRLFGPGRKVRLRAWPAFPASWAKERGLIPIGYNEAKGLAYGVYDPKRPAYIFHSIKRLHALRAALDAAEEWFGLGEGHRALEGGILCDLSGRVKRDLSRGRITVQGRDFVAFGGRLGEGRISAGPVAILTDAPSACFVAFKERKGWRFVFVRPYANRGERIRPEARGLFALLSAGEGPPRPVPDVICTLQVALEGQPLITLQTPSGIIEVAVEPEAKGMVVNFDRPPLGLRVEGKGLLVAEKLDGKGKARGSRGEVKLEAPGVWRVKEGSIQQVLPSG
;
A
#
# COMPACT_ATOMS: atom_id res chain seq x y z
N MET A 1 2.37 -16.24 2.39
CA MET A 1 1.98 -17.21 1.33
C MET A 1 3.20 -17.98 0.84
N PRO A 2 3.12 -19.30 0.60
CA PRO A 2 4.20 -20.01 -0.07
C PRO A 2 4.32 -19.47 -1.50
N ARG A 3 5.55 -19.13 -1.93
CA ARG A 3 5.85 -18.76 -3.31
C ARG A 3 5.50 -19.95 -4.22
N MET A 4 4.35 -19.90 -4.89
CA MET A 4 4.10 -20.74 -6.05
C MET A 4 5.06 -20.29 -7.15
N VAL A 5 6.13 -21.06 -7.34
CA VAL A 5 6.97 -20.97 -8.54
C VAL A 5 6.06 -21.20 -9.75
N PRO A 6 6.09 -20.36 -10.80
CA PRO A 6 5.32 -20.64 -11.99
C PRO A 6 5.89 -21.90 -12.63
N GLU A 7 5.18 -23.02 -12.53
CA GLU A 7 5.46 -24.18 -13.36
C GLU A 7 5.41 -23.76 -14.82
N ARG A 8 6.51 -24.03 -15.54
CA ARG A 8 6.58 -23.85 -16.97
C ARG A 8 5.48 -24.70 -17.60
N TYR A 9 4.66 -24.08 -18.44
CA TYR A 9 3.73 -24.79 -19.30
C TYR A 9 4.52 -25.74 -20.22
N SER A 10 4.43 -27.04 -19.95
CA SER A 10 4.83 -28.11 -20.88
C SER A 10 3.56 -28.57 -21.59
N PRO A 11 3.45 -28.39 -22.92
CA PRO A 11 2.35 -28.96 -23.69
C PRO A 11 2.55 -30.47 -23.78
N GLY A 12 2.05 -31.21 -22.79
CA GLY A 12 2.22 -32.66 -22.72
C GLY A 12 1.44 -33.34 -21.60
N ARG A 13 0.34 -34.02 -21.97
CA ARG A 13 -0.26 -35.20 -21.31
C ARG A 13 -0.72 -35.09 -19.85
N GLY A 14 -1.30 -33.97 -19.43
CA GLY A 14 -2.14 -33.95 -18.23
C GLY A 14 -3.53 -34.53 -18.49
N ARG A 15 -3.70 -35.86 -18.55
CA ARG A 15 -5.05 -36.48 -18.48
C ARG A 15 -5.49 -36.48 -17.01
N GLY A 16 -6.38 -35.57 -16.63
CA GLY A 16 -6.96 -35.50 -15.28
C GLY A 16 -7.58 -34.15 -14.94
N LEU A 17 -8.11 -34.00 -13.71
CA LEU A 17 -8.70 -32.76 -13.16
C LEU A 17 -7.72 -31.55 -13.11
N SER A 18 -6.43 -31.77 -13.39
CA SER A 18 -5.39 -30.73 -13.35
C SER A 18 -5.14 -30.01 -14.68
N HIS A 19 -5.76 -30.44 -15.79
CA HIS A 19 -5.58 -29.79 -17.10
C HIS A 19 -6.05 -28.33 -17.08
N ILE A 20 -5.30 -27.41 -17.72
CA ILE A 20 -5.58 -25.97 -17.68
C ILE A 20 -6.98 -25.64 -18.21
N ALA A 21 -7.40 -26.24 -19.33
CA ALA A 21 -8.75 -26.08 -19.86
C ALA A 21 -9.83 -26.43 -18.82
N ARG A 22 -9.67 -27.54 -18.08
CA ARG A 22 -10.62 -27.93 -17.02
C ARG A 22 -10.60 -26.96 -15.83
N ARG A 23 -9.44 -26.39 -15.50
CA ARG A 23 -9.33 -25.36 -14.45
C ARG A 23 -10.02 -24.07 -14.88
N ASN A 24 -9.87 -23.68 -16.14
CA ASN A 24 -10.53 -22.52 -16.74
C ASN A 24 -12.05 -22.73 -16.76
N ASP A 25 -12.51 -23.91 -17.21
CA ASP A 25 -13.93 -24.30 -17.16
C ASP A 25 -14.48 -24.27 -15.74
N GLY A 26 -13.71 -24.78 -14.76
CA GLY A 26 -14.07 -24.72 -13.35
C GLY A 26 -14.20 -23.29 -12.81
N ALA A 27 -13.32 -22.39 -13.24
CA ALA A 27 -13.38 -20.97 -12.88
C ALA A 27 -14.61 -20.28 -13.49
N VAL A 28 -14.91 -20.54 -14.76
CA VAL A 28 -16.12 -20.03 -15.44
C VAL A 28 -17.39 -20.59 -14.78
N PHE A 29 -17.40 -21.89 -14.48
CA PHE A 29 -18.53 -22.53 -13.79
C PHE A 29 -18.78 -21.90 -12.42
N ALA A 30 -17.75 -21.78 -11.57
CA ALA A 30 -17.88 -21.18 -10.25
C ALA A 30 -18.34 -19.72 -10.33
N TYR A 31 -17.81 -18.98 -11.29
CA TYR A 31 -18.19 -17.61 -11.59
C TYR A 31 -19.68 -17.46 -11.94
N GLU A 32 -20.18 -18.27 -12.87
CA GLU A 32 -21.59 -18.19 -13.29
C GLU A 32 -22.55 -18.62 -12.18
N ILE A 33 -22.20 -19.64 -11.40
CA ILE A 33 -22.99 -20.03 -10.22
C ILE A 33 -23.03 -18.90 -9.19
N HIS A 34 -21.88 -18.26 -8.92
CA HIS A 34 -21.82 -17.15 -7.97
C HIS A 34 -22.68 -15.97 -8.46
N ARG A 35 -22.60 -15.61 -9.75
CA ARG A 35 -23.44 -14.55 -10.33
C ARG A 35 -24.92 -14.84 -10.21
N GLN A 36 -25.36 -16.05 -10.55
CA GLN A 36 -26.76 -16.44 -10.45
C GLN A 36 -27.26 -16.33 -9.01
N PHE A 37 -26.46 -16.77 -8.04
CA PHE A 37 -26.76 -16.63 -6.63
C PHE A 37 -26.87 -15.15 -6.21
N LEU A 38 -25.86 -14.34 -6.51
CA LEU A 38 -25.83 -12.91 -6.13
C LEU A 38 -26.99 -12.13 -6.74
N ARG A 39 -27.29 -12.34 -8.02
CA ARG A 39 -28.43 -11.72 -8.71
C ARG A 39 -29.74 -12.09 -8.06
N ARG A 40 -29.94 -13.38 -7.75
CA ARG A 40 -31.15 -13.87 -7.07
C ARG A 40 -31.29 -13.24 -5.68
N MET A 41 -30.24 -13.28 -4.87
CA MET A 41 -30.26 -12.71 -3.52
C MET A 41 -30.54 -11.21 -3.53
N LYS A 42 -29.87 -10.45 -4.40
CA LYS A 42 -30.16 -9.02 -4.58
C LYS A 42 -31.61 -8.79 -4.99
N GLY A 43 -32.13 -9.56 -5.95
CA GLY A 43 -33.52 -9.49 -6.38
C GLY A 43 -34.52 -9.73 -5.25
N GLU A 44 -34.29 -10.72 -4.40
CA GLU A 44 -35.16 -10.99 -3.23
C GLU A 44 -35.07 -9.87 -2.18
N LEU A 45 -33.88 -9.33 -1.91
CA LEU A 45 -33.71 -8.19 -1.00
C LEU A 45 -34.43 -6.93 -1.50
N LEU A 46 -34.39 -6.67 -2.82
CA LEU A 46 -35.12 -5.54 -3.43
C LEU A 46 -36.64 -5.71 -3.31
N LYS A 47 -37.17 -6.93 -3.47
CA LYS A 47 -38.60 -7.23 -3.26
C LYS A 47 -39.04 -6.99 -1.81
N LEU A 48 -38.14 -7.21 -0.84
CA LEU A 48 -38.37 -6.89 0.57
C LEU A 48 -38.25 -5.38 0.89
N GLY A 49 -37.97 -4.54 -0.11
CA GLY A 49 -37.91 -3.09 0.03
C GLY A 49 -36.55 -2.54 0.45
N LEU A 50 -35.45 -3.28 0.24
CA LEU A 50 -34.10 -2.77 0.50
C LEU A 50 -33.80 -1.53 -0.36
N LYS A 51 -33.31 -0.46 0.28
CA LYS A 51 -33.00 0.84 -0.36
C LYS A 51 -31.51 1.23 -0.32
N VAL A 52 -30.66 0.37 0.23
CA VAL A 52 -29.22 0.63 0.37
C VAL A 52 -28.43 -0.22 -0.63
N PRO A 53 -27.23 0.24 -1.06
CA PRO A 53 -26.36 -0.55 -1.93
C PRO A 53 -26.04 -1.92 -1.33
N VAL A 54 -25.98 -2.94 -2.18
CA VAL A 54 -25.66 -4.32 -1.81
C VAL A 54 -24.29 -4.69 -2.36
N SER A 55 -23.54 -5.47 -1.58
CA SER A 55 -22.33 -6.14 -2.02
C SER A 55 -22.18 -7.50 -1.33
N ALA A 56 -21.15 -8.23 -1.70
CA ALA A 56 -20.72 -9.50 -1.13
C ALA A 56 -19.20 -9.47 -0.95
N ALA A 57 -18.71 -10.26 0.01
CA ALA A 57 -17.28 -10.35 0.28
C ALA A 57 -16.57 -11.00 -0.91
N GLY A 58 -15.62 -10.28 -1.51
CA GLY A 58 -14.74 -10.79 -2.55
C GLY A 58 -13.29 -10.97 -2.05
N SER A 59 -12.49 -11.66 -2.84
CA SER A 59 -11.08 -11.88 -2.58
C SER A 59 -10.20 -11.22 -3.63
N PHE A 60 -9.27 -10.37 -3.19
CA PHE A 60 -8.23 -9.77 -4.05
C PHE A 60 -7.20 -10.78 -4.58
N LEU A 61 -7.44 -12.09 -4.44
CA LEU A 61 -6.61 -13.14 -5.02
C LEU A 61 -7.26 -13.78 -6.25
N PHE A 62 -8.57 -13.58 -6.44
CA PHE A 62 -9.36 -14.28 -7.46
C PHE A 62 -10.18 -13.26 -8.26
N LEU A 63 -9.70 -12.89 -9.44
CA LEU A 63 -10.42 -11.93 -10.29
C LEU A 63 -11.82 -12.42 -10.70
N PRO A 64 -12.06 -13.70 -11.06
CA PRO A 64 -13.43 -14.17 -11.34
C PRO A 64 -14.41 -13.88 -10.19
N ASP A 65 -13.98 -14.09 -8.94
CA ASP A 65 -14.80 -13.79 -7.76
C ASP A 65 -15.16 -12.29 -7.70
N LEU A 66 -14.17 -11.41 -7.81
CA LEU A 66 -14.38 -9.96 -7.87
C LEU A 66 -15.31 -9.55 -9.02
N LEU A 67 -15.16 -10.16 -10.20
CA LEU A 67 -16.00 -9.86 -11.36
C LEU A 67 -17.45 -10.29 -11.16
N SER A 68 -17.70 -11.39 -10.45
CA SER A 68 -19.07 -11.84 -10.18
C SER A 68 -19.81 -10.85 -9.27
N VAL A 69 -19.09 -10.32 -8.26
CA VAL A 69 -19.57 -9.24 -7.39
C VAL A 69 -19.78 -7.96 -8.20
N ALA A 70 -18.78 -7.54 -8.96
CA ALA A 70 -18.84 -6.31 -9.77
C ALA A 70 -20.01 -6.32 -10.77
N ARG A 71 -20.29 -7.45 -11.43
CA ARG A 71 -21.38 -7.54 -12.43
C ARG A 71 -22.77 -7.45 -11.80
N GLU A 72 -22.98 -8.11 -10.66
CA GLU A 72 -24.34 -8.30 -10.15
C GLU A 72 -24.69 -7.33 -9.01
N LEU A 73 -23.70 -6.77 -8.32
CA LEU A 73 -23.87 -5.96 -7.13
C LEU A 73 -23.43 -4.50 -7.35
N ASP A 74 -23.70 -3.65 -6.36
CA ASP A 74 -23.58 -2.19 -6.49
C ASP A 74 -22.14 -1.69 -6.31
N PHE A 75 -21.33 -2.41 -5.54
CA PHE A 75 -19.92 -2.09 -5.27
C PHE A 75 -19.12 -3.37 -5.01
N VAL A 76 -17.80 -3.30 -5.17
CA VAL A 76 -16.87 -4.41 -4.87
C VAL A 76 -16.38 -4.29 -3.43
N THR A 77 -16.28 -5.43 -2.73
CA THR A 77 -15.67 -5.44 -1.40
C THR A 77 -14.53 -6.43 -1.29
N VAL A 78 -13.54 -6.08 -0.48
CA VAL A 78 -12.47 -6.98 -0.05
C VAL A 78 -12.16 -6.80 1.43
N ASN A 79 -11.53 -7.81 2.01
CA ASN A 79 -10.91 -7.72 3.33
C ASN A 79 -9.39 -7.62 3.16
N TYR A 80 -8.71 -6.87 4.02
CA TYR A 80 -7.26 -6.79 4.06
C TYR A 80 -6.74 -6.94 5.49
N TYR A 81 -5.89 -7.94 5.70
CA TYR A 81 -5.26 -8.19 6.98
C TYR A 81 -3.76 -8.33 6.77
N TYR A 82 -3.00 -7.35 7.27
CA TYR A 82 -1.56 -7.47 7.31
C TYR A 82 -1.16 -8.28 8.55
N ASP A 83 -0.34 -9.30 8.31
CA ASP A 83 0.15 -10.24 9.32
C ASP A 83 -0.98 -10.98 10.07
N HIS A 84 -1.99 -11.45 9.33
CA HIS A 84 -3.08 -12.26 9.89
C HIS A 84 -2.53 -13.51 10.60
N PRO A 85 -3.07 -13.92 11.77
CA PRO A 85 -2.61 -15.12 12.45
C PRO A 85 -2.76 -16.36 11.58
N ALA A 86 -1.71 -17.18 11.54
CA ALA A 86 -1.78 -18.56 11.07
C ALA A 86 -1.80 -19.52 12.26
N PHE A 87 -2.44 -20.67 12.08
CA PHE A 87 -2.61 -21.69 13.13
C PHE A 87 -2.16 -23.05 12.63
N LEU A 88 -1.88 -23.97 13.55
CA LEU A 88 -1.67 -25.37 13.19
C LEU A 88 -3.02 -25.99 12.77
N PRO A 89 -3.02 -26.89 11.76
CA PRO A 89 -4.24 -27.59 11.37
C PRO A 89 -4.90 -28.31 12.55
N GLY A 90 -6.20 -28.10 12.75
CA GLY A 90 -6.96 -28.68 13.85
C GLY A 90 -6.82 -27.97 15.21
N ASN A 91 -6.08 -26.85 15.26
CA ASN A 91 -5.96 -25.99 16.44
C ASN A 91 -6.19 -24.51 16.08
N GLU A 92 -7.15 -24.27 15.18
CA GLU A 92 -7.50 -22.93 14.70
C GLU A 92 -7.95 -22.04 15.87
N TRP A 93 -7.57 -20.76 15.81
CA TRP A 93 -7.91 -19.75 16.82
C TRP A 93 -7.37 -20.00 18.24
N SER A 94 -6.39 -20.90 18.38
CA SER A 94 -5.73 -21.23 19.65
C SER A 94 -4.22 -20.98 19.58
N LEU A 95 -3.59 -20.78 20.74
CA LEU A 95 -2.13 -20.65 20.80
C LEU A 95 -1.46 -22.03 20.64
N PRO A 96 -0.28 -22.13 20.01
CA PRO A 96 0.47 -21.02 19.42
C PRO A 96 -0.14 -20.49 18.11
N ALA A 97 -0.13 -19.17 17.94
CA ALA A 97 -0.47 -18.49 16.69
C ALA A 97 0.79 -17.96 16.02
N PHE A 98 0.86 -17.99 14.69
CA PHE A 98 2.08 -17.72 13.92
C PHE A 98 1.93 -16.46 13.07
N PHE A 99 3.00 -15.67 13.06
CA PHE A 99 3.08 -14.36 12.42
C PHE A 99 4.41 -14.19 11.69
N HIS A 100 4.47 -13.30 10.70
CA HIS A 100 5.70 -12.88 10.06
C HIS A 100 6.43 -11.78 10.85
N MET A 101 5.70 -10.89 11.53
CA MET A 101 6.23 -9.72 12.25
C MET A 101 7.06 -8.75 11.40
N ASP A 102 6.97 -8.85 10.07
CA ASP A 102 7.68 -7.97 9.17
C ASP A 102 7.12 -6.55 9.24
N ASP A 103 8.01 -5.55 9.19
CA ASP A 103 7.64 -4.16 9.04
C ASP A 103 6.97 -3.92 7.67
N PRO A 104 5.68 -3.52 7.63
CA PRO A 104 4.99 -3.29 6.39
C PRO A 104 5.69 -2.26 5.54
N LEU A 105 6.39 -1.25 6.10
CA LEU A 105 7.05 -0.18 5.33
C LEU A 105 8.39 -0.58 4.72
N SER A 106 9.03 -1.62 5.25
CA SER A 106 10.29 -2.17 4.69
C SER A 106 10.08 -3.09 3.49
N ARG A 107 8.83 -3.48 3.24
CA ARG A 107 8.47 -4.42 2.18
C ARG A 107 8.17 -3.74 0.85
N TRP A 108 8.19 -4.51 -0.23
CA TRP A 108 7.80 -4.06 -1.57
C TRP A 108 7.30 -5.29 -2.33
N ASP A 109 6.09 -5.72 -1.99
CA ASP A 109 5.49 -6.89 -2.61
C ASP A 109 3.98 -6.72 -2.73
N GLU A 110 3.36 -7.66 -3.43
CA GLU A 110 1.96 -7.62 -3.78
C GLU A 110 1.05 -7.81 -2.56
N GLY A 111 1.56 -8.34 -1.45
CA GLY A 111 0.79 -8.55 -0.22
C GLY A 111 0.58 -7.28 0.60
N LEU A 112 1.11 -6.14 0.16
CA LEU A 112 0.87 -4.84 0.78
C LEU A 112 -0.53 -4.31 0.47
N PHE A 113 -0.97 -3.29 1.22
CA PHE A 113 -2.32 -2.75 1.12
C PHE A 113 -2.62 -2.24 -0.28
N ALA A 114 -1.82 -1.30 -0.79
CA ALA A 114 -2.09 -0.65 -2.09
C ALA A 114 -2.13 -1.66 -3.25
N PRO A 115 -1.14 -2.58 -3.39
CA PRO A 115 -1.20 -3.60 -4.43
C PRO A 115 -2.37 -4.58 -4.29
N SER A 116 -2.74 -4.97 -3.06
CA SER A 116 -3.85 -5.87 -2.81
C SER A 116 -5.18 -5.25 -3.23
N VAL A 117 -5.43 -3.99 -2.85
CA VAL A 117 -6.71 -3.32 -3.19
C VAL A 117 -6.78 -2.90 -4.65
N ALA A 118 -5.65 -2.68 -5.31
CA ALA A 118 -5.61 -2.29 -6.71
C ALA A 118 -6.17 -3.36 -7.67
N LEU A 119 -5.98 -4.67 -7.38
CA LEU A 119 -6.67 -5.73 -8.15
C LEU A 119 -8.19 -5.64 -7.99
N ALA A 120 -8.65 -5.33 -6.79
CA ALA A 120 -10.07 -5.22 -6.45
C ALA A 120 -10.71 -3.91 -6.94
N SER A 121 -9.91 -2.92 -7.34
CA SER A 121 -10.38 -1.69 -7.98
C SER A 121 -10.81 -2.00 -9.41
N ILE A 122 -11.99 -2.61 -9.57
CA ILE A 122 -12.63 -2.79 -10.87
C ILE A 122 -13.14 -1.42 -11.32
N ASP A 123 -12.74 -1.00 -12.51
CA ASP A 123 -13.16 0.28 -13.07
C ASP A 123 -14.70 0.41 -13.15
N ASN A 124 -15.21 1.64 -13.01
CA ASN A 124 -16.66 1.93 -12.88
C ASN A 124 -17.39 1.25 -11.72
N LYS A 125 -16.67 0.70 -10.73
CA LYS A 125 -17.27 0.13 -9.51
C LYS A 125 -16.65 0.73 -8.26
N PRO A 126 -17.46 1.23 -7.31
CA PRO A 126 -16.94 1.64 -6.01
C PRO A 126 -16.25 0.48 -5.30
N LEU A 127 -15.16 0.77 -4.59
CA LEU A 127 -14.37 -0.19 -3.84
C LEU A 127 -14.47 0.07 -2.34
N VAL A 128 -14.93 -0.93 -1.61
CA VAL A 128 -15.03 -0.89 -0.15
C VAL A 128 -14.10 -1.94 0.47
N VAL A 129 -13.11 -1.49 1.23
CA VAL A 129 -12.32 -2.37 2.09
C VAL A 129 -13.12 -2.57 3.39
N ARG A 130 -13.96 -3.60 3.41
CA ARG A 130 -14.98 -3.79 4.46
C ARG A 130 -14.42 -4.29 5.79
N GLU A 131 -13.23 -4.88 5.76
CA GLU A 131 -12.47 -5.24 6.95
C GLU A 131 -11.00 -4.95 6.68
N CYS A 132 -10.39 -4.12 7.51
CA CYS A 132 -8.98 -3.77 7.40
C CYS A 132 -8.29 -3.81 8.76
N SER A 133 -7.13 -4.46 8.86
CA SER A 133 -6.33 -4.43 10.08
C SER A 133 -4.85 -4.73 9.85
N TYR A 134 -4.01 -4.15 10.71
CA TYR A 134 -2.63 -4.59 10.92
C TYR A 134 -2.59 -5.26 12.28
N CYS A 135 -2.34 -6.58 12.28
CA CYS A 135 -2.67 -7.42 13.40
C CYS A 135 -1.61 -7.34 14.51
N TRP A 136 -2.05 -7.32 15.77
CA TRP A 136 -1.16 -7.69 16.88
C TRP A 136 -0.84 -9.19 16.78
N PRO A 137 0.36 -9.67 17.15
CA PRO A 137 1.44 -9.02 17.90
C PRO A 137 2.49 -8.26 17.08
N ASN A 138 2.25 -7.98 15.79
CA ASN A 138 3.23 -7.25 15.00
C ASN A 138 3.54 -5.86 15.63
N PRO A 139 4.81 -5.56 15.98
CA PRO A 139 5.17 -4.29 16.61
C PRO A 139 5.07 -3.11 15.64
N HIS A 140 5.00 -3.40 14.32
CA HIS A 140 4.95 -2.40 13.27
C HIS A 140 3.54 -2.02 12.82
N ARG A 141 2.50 -2.58 13.43
CA ARG A 141 1.10 -2.25 13.12
C ARG A 141 0.72 -0.75 13.20
N PRO A 142 1.27 0.12 14.08
CA PRO A 142 0.99 1.56 13.97
C PRO A 142 1.49 2.15 12.65
N GLN A 143 2.60 1.68 12.09
CA GLN A 143 3.06 2.13 10.76
C GLN A 143 2.09 1.74 9.66
N GLY A 144 1.44 0.58 9.79
CA GLY A 144 0.36 0.16 8.90
C GLY A 144 -0.79 1.16 8.83
N MET A 145 -1.11 1.84 9.93
CA MET A 145 -2.12 2.91 9.93
C MET A 145 -1.72 4.09 9.04
N LEU A 146 -0.41 4.39 8.94
CA LEU A 146 0.08 5.42 8.01
C LEU A 146 0.08 4.92 6.56
N GLU A 147 0.25 3.61 6.33
CA GLU A 147 0.06 3.01 5.01
C GLU A 147 -1.41 3.20 4.57
N LEU A 148 -2.39 2.94 5.44
CA LEU A 148 -3.80 3.20 5.15
C LEU A 148 -4.08 4.69 4.89
N LEU A 149 -3.46 5.58 5.68
CA LEU A 149 -3.59 7.02 5.56
C LEU A 149 -3.08 7.54 4.21
N ALA A 150 -1.97 6.98 3.73
CA ALA A 150 -1.37 7.36 2.45
C ALA A 150 -2.09 6.72 1.25
N TYR A 151 -2.23 5.39 1.27
CA TYR A 151 -2.63 4.64 0.10
C TYR A 151 -4.15 4.47 -0.04
N GLY A 152 -4.92 4.58 1.05
CA GLY A 152 -6.39 4.52 0.99
C GLY A 152 -6.98 5.62 0.10
N PRO A 153 -6.73 6.92 0.42
CA PRO A 153 -7.17 8.02 -0.43
C PRO A 153 -6.53 8.00 -1.81
N MET A 154 -5.23 7.67 -1.90
CA MET A 154 -4.53 7.65 -3.19
C MET A 154 -5.08 6.60 -4.15
N GLN A 155 -5.45 5.41 -3.68
CA GLN A 155 -6.07 4.39 -4.53
C GLN A 155 -7.55 4.65 -4.82
N GLY A 156 -8.14 5.68 -4.21
CA GLY A 156 -9.55 6.01 -4.40
C GLY A 156 -10.47 4.94 -3.82
N VAL A 157 -10.09 4.35 -2.69
CA VAL A 157 -11.01 3.49 -1.91
C VAL A 157 -12.19 4.36 -1.45
N ASP A 158 -13.42 3.89 -1.69
CA ASP A 158 -14.65 4.63 -1.36
C ASP A 158 -15.03 4.50 0.12
N ALA A 159 -14.75 3.35 0.73
CA ALA A 159 -14.87 3.18 2.17
C ALA A 159 -13.80 2.23 2.73
N LEU A 160 -13.22 2.62 3.86
CA LEU A 160 -12.22 1.85 4.60
C LEU A 160 -12.74 1.59 6.01
N ILE A 161 -13.06 0.33 6.31
CA ILE A 161 -13.67 -0.07 7.59
C ILE A 161 -12.64 -0.91 8.36
N LEU A 162 -12.20 -0.39 9.51
CA LEU A 162 -11.26 -1.12 10.36
C LEU A 162 -11.97 -2.19 11.20
N PHE A 163 -11.38 -3.39 11.24
CA PHE A 163 -11.90 -4.53 11.98
C PHE A 163 -11.02 -4.78 13.23
N THR A 164 -11.52 -4.70 14.47
CA THR A 164 -12.88 -4.33 14.95
C THR A 164 -12.83 -3.25 16.02
N LEU A 165 -14.01 -2.78 16.44
CA LEU A 165 -14.21 -2.06 17.69
C LEU A 165 -15.15 -2.88 18.60
N SER A 166 -14.58 -3.73 19.45
CA SER A 166 -15.34 -4.57 20.38
C SER A 166 -15.98 -3.75 21.49
N LEU A 167 -17.16 -4.16 21.99
CA LEU A 167 -17.81 -3.58 23.18
C LEU A 167 -17.55 -4.39 24.47
N THR A 168 -16.66 -5.38 24.43
CA THR A 168 -16.33 -6.21 25.60
C THR A 168 -15.57 -5.43 26.67
N ASP A 169 -15.41 -5.99 27.87
CA ASP A 169 -14.65 -5.42 28.98
C ASP A 169 -13.15 -5.79 28.96
N ARG A 170 -12.70 -6.52 27.92
CA ARG A 170 -11.29 -6.95 27.77
C ARG A 170 -10.36 -5.75 27.91
N LYS A 171 -9.24 -5.94 28.60
CA LYS A 171 -8.23 -4.89 28.86
C LYS A 171 -6.93 -5.06 28.06
N ARG A 172 -6.72 -6.23 27.47
CA ARG A 172 -5.53 -6.56 26.67
C ARG A 172 -5.78 -6.31 25.18
N ILE A 173 -4.71 -6.08 24.43
CA ILE A 173 -4.69 -6.07 22.96
C ILE A 173 -5.07 -7.47 22.45
N ASP A 174 -5.86 -7.53 21.39
CA ASP A 174 -6.23 -8.75 20.67
C ASP A 174 -5.75 -8.66 19.21
N TYR A 175 -5.84 -9.73 18.44
CA TYR A 175 -5.32 -9.80 17.07
C TYR A 175 -5.81 -8.64 16.21
N PHE A 176 -7.11 -8.33 16.28
CA PHE A 176 -7.76 -7.37 15.39
C PHE A 176 -8.32 -6.14 16.12
N ASP A 177 -8.85 -6.30 17.33
CA ASP A 177 -9.61 -5.26 18.04
C ASP A 177 -8.78 -3.98 18.25
N LEU A 178 -9.36 -2.85 17.90
CA LEU A 178 -8.78 -1.51 18.06
C LEU A 178 -9.01 -0.95 19.45
N ARG A 179 -10.11 -1.34 20.12
CA ARG A 179 -10.53 -0.69 21.38
C ARG A 179 -9.43 -0.72 22.43
N THR A 180 -8.71 -1.83 22.52
CA THR A 180 -7.67 -2.05 23.52
C THR A 180 -6.25 -1.83 23.01
N ASP A 181 -6.07 -1.34 21.78
CA ASP A 181 -4.77 -1.11 21.17
C ASP A 181 -4.46 0.37 20.96
N PRO A 182 -3.78 1.01 21.93
CA PRO A 182 -3.47 2.43 21.86
C PRO A 182 -2.62 2.78 20.63
N SER A 183 -1.80 1.85 20.13
CA SER A 183 -0.94 2.05 18.95
C SER A 183 -1.74 2.36 17.68
N ARG A 184 -2.97 1.83 17.57
CA ARG A 184 -3.84 2.02 16.40
C ARG A 184 -4.98 2.97 16.69
N LEU A 185 -5.58 2.89 17.89
CA LEU A 185 -6.75 3.69 18.27
C LEU A 185 -6.50 5.19 18.17
N PHE A 186 -5.33 5.68 18.60
CA PHE A 186 -5.00 7.11 18.55
C PHE A 186 -4.65 7.63 17.15
N LEU A 187 -4.32 6.73 16.22
CA LEU A 187 -4.11 7.07 14.81
C LEU A 187 -5.42 7.06 14.01
N LEU A 188 -6.48 6.41 14.50
CA LEU A 188 -7.76 6.33 13.80
C LEU A 188 -8.39 7.71 13.52
N PRO A 189 -8.48 8.67 14.46
CA PRO A 189 -8.97 10.01 14.15
C PRO A 189 -8.13 10.74 13.10
N CYS A 190 -6.81 10.53 13.10
CA CYS A 190 -5.91 11.09 12.09
C CYS A 190 -6.21 10.53 10.70
N LEU A 191 -6.33 9.20 10.59
CA LEU A 191 -6.70 8.49 9.38
C LEU A 191 -8.07 8.98 8.86
N ALA A 192 -9.08 9.01 9.73
CA ALA A 192 -10.43 9.45 9.37
C ALA A 192 -10.45 10.89 8.86
N ARG A 193 -9.72 11.80 9.50
CA ARG A 193 -9.61 13.19 9.05
C ARG A 193 -8.98 13.33 7.67
N VAL A 194 -7.89 12.59 7.40
CA VAL A 194 -7.24 12.63 6.08
C VAL A 194 -8.13 12.03 5.01
N PHE A 195 -8.72 10.86 5.27
CA PHE A 195 -9.53 10.11 4.32
C PHE A 195 -10.85 10.82 4.01
N LEU A 196 -11.66 11.11 5.04
CA LEU A 196 -12.98 11.74 4.86
C LEU A 196 -12.86 13.22 4.47
N GLY A 197 -11.78 13.90 4.89
CA GLY A 197 -11.52 15.30 4.57
C GLY A 197 -10.88 15.52 3.21
N GLY A 198 -10.51 14.45 2.47
CA GLY A 198 -9.85 14.57 1.17
C GLY A 198 -8.51 15.31 1.23
N LEU A 199 -7.78 15.22 2.36
CA LEU A 199 -6.57 16.02 2.58
C LEU A 199 -5.36 15.54 1.77
N LEU A 200 -5.44 14.33 1.21
CA LEU A 200 -4.50 13.77 0.26
C LEU A 200 -5.23 13.49 -1.06
N PRO A 201 -5.27 14.45 -2.00
CA PRO A 201 -6.01 14.29 -3.24
C PRO A 201 -5.37 13.23 -4.14
N GLN A 202 -6.21 12.49 -4.86
CA GLN A 202 -5.75 11.53 -5.87
C GLN A 202 -4.95 12.26 -6.97
N PRO A 203 -3.83 11.67 -7.44
CA PRO A 203 -3.15 12.14 -8.64
C PRO A 203 -4.08 12.14 -9.85
N ASN A 204 -3.97 13.16 -10.72
CA ASN A 204 -4.61 13.16 -12.04
C ASN A 204 -3.81 12.31 -13.04
N PHE A 205 -3.60 11.05 -12.67
CA PHE A 205 -2.88 10.03 -13.44
C PHE A 205 -3.23 8.64 -12.90
N ARG A 206 -3.36 7.63 -13.77
CA ARG A 206 -3.70 6.26 -13.38
C ARG A 206 -2.93 5.21 -14.17
N PHE A 207 -2.66 4.07 -13.53
CA PHE A 207 -2.27 2.85 -14.24
C PHE A 207 -3.48 1.93 -14.38
N TRP A 208 -3.69 1.39 -15.57
CA TRP A 208 -4.73 0.39 -15.81
C TRP A 208 -4.11 -0.95 -16.15
N ILE A 209 -4.47 -2.01 -15.43
CA ILE A 209 -4.08 -3.37 -15.77
C ILE A 209 -5.29 -4.03 -16.43
N THR A 210 -5.13 -4.43 -17.69
CA THR A 210 -6.25 -4.77 -18.56
C THR A 210 -6.38 -6.29 -18.71
N TYR A 211 -7.59 -6.81 -18.50
CA TYR A 211 -7.95 -8.21 -18.60
C TYR A 211 -9.09 -8.38 -19.60
N SER A 212 -8.81 -9.07 -20.70
CA SER A 212 -9.86 -9.68 -21.51
C SER A 212 -10.57 -10.80 -20.76
N GLU A 213 -11.66 -11.31 -21.35
CA GLU A 213 -12.34 -12.50 -20.84
C GLU A 213 -11.37 -13.69 -20.67
N VAL A 214 -10.49 -13.91 -21.65
CA VAL A 214 -9.46 -14.97 -21.56
C VAL A 214 -8.52 -14.69 -20.39
N ASP A 215 -8.04 -13.45 -20.22
CA ASP A 215 -7.17 -13.11 -19.10
C ASP A 215 -7.84 -13.33 -17.73
N ALA A 216 -9.14 -13.01 -17.64
CA ALA A 216 -9.91 -13.10 -16.42
C ALA A 216 -10.09 -14.55 -15.95
N PHE A 217 -10.28 -15.50 -16.89
CA PHE A 217 -10.59 -16.90 -16.57
C PHE A 217 -9.45 -17.89 -16.82
N PHE A 218 -8.36 -17.49 -17.47
CA PHE A 218 -7.19 -18.36 -17.62
C PHE A 218 -6.51 -18.57 -16.26
N TRP A 219 -6.58 -19.78 -15.72
CA TRP A 219 -6.23 -20.11 -14.34
C TRP A 219 -4.73 -19.95 -14.05
N SER A 220 -4.40 -18.86 -13.38
CA SER A 220 -3.08 -18.59 -12.79
C SER A 220 -3.22 -17.45 -11.77
N PRO A 221 -2.28 -17.23 -10.84
CA PRO A 221 -2.38 -16.15 -9.86
C PRO A 221 -2.64 -14.79 -10.53
N TRP A 222 -3.68 -14.07 -10.10
CA TRP A 222 -4.08 -12.76 -10.69
C TRP A 222 -3.32 -11.60 -10.08
N LEU A 223 -3.14 -11.62 -8.77
CA LEU A 223 -2.26 -10.69 -8.07
C LEU A 223 -0.81 -10.93 -8.52
N SER A 224 -0.16 -9.88 -8.99
CA SER A 224 1.14 -9.95 -9.65
C SER A 224 1.97 -8.69 -9.43
N GLU A 225 3.25 -8.74 -9.82
CA GLU A 225 4.20 -7.63 -9.65
C GLU A 225 3.70 -6.31 -10.25
N LEU A 226 2.83 -6.35 -11.26
CA LEU A 226 2.24 -5.15 -11.86
C LEU A 226 1.47 -4.31 -10.83
N TYR A 227 0.77 -4.94 -9.89
CA TYR A 227 -0.02 -4.20 -8.89
C TYR A 227 0.84 -3.41 -7.91
N ARG A 228 2.15 -3.62 -7.89
CA ARG A 228 3.06 -2.75 -7.13
C ARG A 228 3.11 -1.32 -7.70
N LEU A 229 2.59 -1.08 -8.91
CA LEU A 229 2.30 0.26 -9.44
C LEU A 229 1.37 1.08 -8.53
N ALA A 230 0.55 0.41 -7.71
CA ALA A 230 -0.31 1.05 -6.72
C ALA A 230 0.48 1.77 -5.60
N LEU A 231 1.77 1.51 -5.48
CA LEU A 231 2.65 2.28 -4.59
C LEU A 231 3.04 3.65 -5.20
N PHE A 232 2.85 3.84 -6.50
CA PHE A 232 3.27 5.03 -7.24
C PHE A 232 2.10 5.92 -7.67
N ALA A 233 0.96 5.32 -8.02
CA ALA A 233 -0.22 6.05 -8.48
C ALA A 233 -1.49 5.20 -8.29
N PRO A 234 -2.70 5.79 -8.41
CA PRO A 234 -3.94 5.01 -8.54
C PRO A 234 -3.77 3.91 -9.59
N THR A 235 -4.08 2.67 -9.24
CA THR A 235 -4.01 1.51 -10.14
C THR A 235 -5.33 0.75 -10.09
N SER A 236 -5.94 0.49 -11.25
CA SER A 236 -7.19 -0.26 -11.35
C SER A 236 -7.12 -1.38 -12.37
N THR A 237 -8.05 -2.33 -12.21
CA THR A 237 -8.30 -3.44 -13.11
C THR A 237 -9.37 -3.04 -14.13
N ILE A 238 -9.02 -3.14 -15.41
CA ILE A 238 -9.97 -2.95 -16.52
C ILE A 238 -10.38 -4.30 -17.06
N THR A 239 -11.69 -4.51 -17.20
CA THR A 239 -12.27 -5.61 -17.97
C THR A 239 -13.29 -5.05 -18.97
N ASP A 240 -14.11 -5.92 -19.55
CA ASP A 240 -15.31 -5.56 -20.30
C ASP A 240 -16.34 -4.67 -19.56
N LEU A 241 -16.20 -4.49 -18.24
CA LEU A 241 -17.08 -3.63 -17.43
C LEU A 241 -16.62 -2.17 -17.38
N GLY A 242 -15.40 -1.89 -17.85
CA GLY A 242 -14.76 -0.59 -17.72
C GLY A 242 -14.28 -0.05 -19.05
N ALA A 243 -13.88 1.22 -19.04
CA ALA A 243 -13.25 1.88 -20.18
C ALA A 243 -11.99 2.61 -19.72
N ILE A 244 -11.02 2.71 -20.61
CA ILE A 244 -9.76 3.40 -20.32
C ILE A 244 -9.96 4.88 -20.65
N GLU A 245 -10.28 5.67 -19.63
CA GLU A 245 -10.58 7.09 -19.79
C GLU A 245 -9.64 7.96 -18.95
N GLY A 246 -9.18 9.08 -19.53
CA GLY A 246 -8.34 10.06 -18.85
C GLY A 246 -6.85 9.89 -19.07
N ARG A 247 -6.04 10.44 -18.16
CA ARG A 247 -4.58 10.48 -18.26
C ARG A 247 -3.98 9.28 -17.55
N GLY A 248 -3.18 8.48 -18.25
CA GLY A 248 -2.54 7.31 -17.64
C GLY A 248 -1.89 6.36 -18.63
N VAL A 249 -1.50 5.19 -18.13
CA VAL A 249 -0.85 4.13 -18.92
C VAL A 249 -1.63 2.83 -18.77
N ALA A 250 -2.08 2.28 -19.90
CA ALA A 250 -2.75 0.98 -19.96
C ALA A 250 -1.74 -0.15 -20.16
N ILE A 251 -1.87 -1.24 -19.40
CA ILE A 251 -0.89 -2.32 -19.36
C ILE A 251 -1.64 -3.64 -19.55
N SER A 252 -1.27 -4.40 -20.58
CA SER A 252 -1.79 -5.75 -20.74
C SER A 252 -1.41 -6.63 -19.53
N SER A 253 -2.34 -7.44 -19.01
CA SER A 253 -2.01 -8.36 -17.89
C SER A 253 -0.94 -9.42 -18.24
N GLY A 254 -0.73 -9.65 -19.55
CA GLY A 254 0.17 -10.64 -20.10
C GLY A 254 -0.30 -12.10 -19.96
N ARG A 255 -1.58 -12.32 -19.66
CA ARG A 255 -2.16 -13.64 -19.41
C ARG A 255 -2.80 -14.29 -20.63
N SER A 256 -2.95 -13.53 -21.72
CA SER A 256 -3.45 -13.97 -23.02
C SER A 256 -2.87 -13.05 -24.10
N SER A 257 -3.20 -13.35 -25.35
CA SER A 257 -2.86 -12.50 -26.50
C SER A 257 -4.05 -11.65 -27.00
N ARG A 258 -5.02 -11.34 -26.13
CA ARG A 258 -6.18 -10.49 -26.45
C ARG A 258 -6.35 -9.29 -25.51
N PRO A 259 -5.32 -8.49 -25.21
CA PRO A 259 -5.45 -7.45 -24.21
C PRO A 259 -6.42 -6.33 -24.65
N LEU A 260 -7.12 -5.73 -23.69
CA LEU A 260 -8.01 -4.59 -23.91
C LEU A 260 -7.18 -3.30 -23.80
N LEU A 261 -6.65 -2.80 -24.91
CA LEU A 261 -5.75 -1.63 -24.91
C LEU A 261 -6.33 -0.46 -25.70
N PRO A 262 -6.01 0.79 -25.31
CA PRO A 262 -6.42 1.99 -26.02
C PRO A 262 -5.56 2.22 -27.28
N ASP A 263 -5.88 3.28 -28.02
CA ASP A 263 -5.12 3.67 -29.20
C ASP A 263 -3.74 4.26 -28.88
N ARG A 264 -3.44 4.66 -27.64
CA ARG A 264 -2.11 5.20 -27.28
C ARG A 264 -1.90 5.14 -25.77
N HIS A 265 -0.67 5.36 -25.36
CA HIS A 265 -0.21 5.28 -23.97
C HIS A 265 -0.41 3.89 -23.36
N PHE A 266 0.16 2.88 -24.00
CA PHE A 266 0.07 1.50 -23.51
C PHE A 266 1.39 0.74 -23.47
N VAL A 267 1.45 -0.22 -22.55
CA VAL A 267 2.50 -1.24 -22.45
C VAL A 267 1.89 -2.59 -22.81
N LEU A 268 2.30 -3.14 -23.94
CA LEU A 268 1.88 -4.45 -24.44
C LEU A 268 2.93 -5.52 -24.14
N PHE A 269 2.49 -6.63 -23.55
CA PHE A 269 3.21 -7.89 -23.51
C PHE A 269 2.25 -9.08 -23.36
N SER A 270 2.69 -10.27 -23.80
CA SER A 270 1.91 -11.49 -23.66
C SER A 270 2.79 -12.67 -23.28
N ASN A 271 2.78 -13.04 -22.00
CA ASN A 271 3.55 -14.18 -21.50
C ASN A 271 2.85 -15.52 -21.75
N ASN A 272 1.54 -15.50 -21.97
CA ASN A 272 0.75 -16.64 -22.36
C ASN A 272 0.05 -16.37 -23.69
N ARG A 273 0.21 -17.33 -24.60
CA ARG A 273 -0.16 -17.20 -26.02
C ARG A 273 -1.59 -17.62 -26.30
N ALA A 274 -2.29 -18.17 -25.30
CA ALA A 274 -3.67 -18.57 -25.44
C ALA A 274 -4.55 -17.38 -25.88
N ILE A 275 -5.39 -17.62 -26.88
CA ILE A 275 -6.43 -16.68 -27.31
C ILE A 275 -7.84 -17.16 -27.01
N ASP A 276 -7.96 -18.36 -26.44
CA ASP A 276 -9.18 -18.97 -25.91
C ASP A 276 -8.89 -19.66 -24.56
N LEU A 277 -9.95 -20.06 -23.84
CA LEU A 277 -9.86 -20.67 -22.51
C LEU A 277 -9.40 -22.13 -22.53
N HIS A 278 -9.47 -22.82 -23.66
CA HIS A 278 -9.01 -24.20 -23.80
C HIS A 278 -7.54 -24.28 -24.26
N ALA A 279 -6.92 -23.13 -24.57
CA ALA A 279 -5.61 -23.01 -25.21
C ALA A 279 -5.53 -23.81 -26.51
N THR A 280 -6.62 -23.86 -27.27
CA THR A 280 -6.68 -24.54 -28.58
C THR A 280 -6.06 -23.71 -29.69
N GLU A 281 -6.14 -22.39 -29.58
CA GLU A 281 -5.55 -21.42 -30.48
C GLU A 281 -4.50 -20.60 -29.72
N LEU A 282 -3.38 -20.36 -30.38
CA LEU A 282 -2.25 -19.60 -29.85
C LEU A 282 -1.89 -18.46 -30.80
N ASP A 283 -1.58 -17.29 -30.24
CA ASP A 283 -1.09 -16.12 -30.98
C ASP A 283 0.22 -15.65 -30.34
N HIS A 284 1.30 -15.68 -31.11
CA HIS A 284 2.63 -15.33 -30.62
C HIS A 284 2.96 -13.84 -30.81
N LEU A 285 2.10 -13.11 -31.53
CA LEU A 285 2.33 -11.74 -31.99
C LEU A 285 1.08 -10.88 -31.75
N PRO A 286 0.69 -10.67 -30.47
CA PRO A 286 -0.53 -9.95 -30.11
C PRO A 286 -0.59 -8.53 -30.68
N GLU A 287 0.57 -7.92 -30.95
CA GLU A 287 0.67 -6.59 -31.55
C GLU A 287 0.13 -6.53 -32.99
N ARG A 288 0.05 -7.65 -33.72
CA ARG A 288 -0.57 -7.68 -35.07
C ARG A 288 -2.00 -7.18 -35.07
N ARG A 289 -2.75 -7.46 -33.99
CA ARG A 289 -4.13 -7.00 -33.80
C ARG A 289 -4.23 -5.49 -33.61
N LEU A 290 -3.13 -4.86 -33.19
CA LEU A 290 -3.03 -3.42 -33.03
C LEU A 290 -2.47 -2.74 -34.29
N GLY A 291 -2.31 -3.49 -35.39
CA GLY A 291 -1.82 -2.98 -36.68
C GLY A 291 -0.30 -3.07 -36.86
N TYR A 292 0.43 -3.72 -35.95
CA TYR A 292 1.87 -3.96 -36.11
C TYR A 292 2.11 -5.26 -36.86
N ASP A 293 2.39 -5.19 -38.16
CA ASP A 293 2.76 -6.36 -38.96
C ASP A 293 4.20 -6.79 -38.67
N THR A 294 4.41 -7.33 -37.46
CA THR A 294 5.71 -7.78 -36.98
C THR A 294 6.08 -9.13 -37.60
N PRO A 295 7.27 -9.29 -38.18
CA PRO A 295 7.79 -10.58 -38.61
C PRO A 295 8.12 -11.45 -37.38
N GLU A 296 7.98 -12.76 -37.52
CA GLU A 296 8.43 -13.69 -36.49
C GLU A 296 9.96 -13.65 -36.39
N GLY A 297 10.48 -13.13 -35.28
CA GLY A 297 11.91 -13.21 -34.99
C GLY A 297 12.30 -14.50 -34.27
N PRO A 298 13.60 -14.73 -34.04
CA PRO A 298 14.07 -15.91 -33.33
C PRO A 298 13.82 -15.79 -31.81
N THR A 299 13.63 -16.94 -31.17
CA THR A 299 13.71 -17.04 -29.71
C THR A 299 15.17 -17.10 -29.29
N VAL A 300 15.60 -16.18 -28.43
CA VAL A 300 17.02 -16.04 -28.09
C VAL A 300 17.22 -15.76 -26.61
N ASP A 301 18.38 -16.14 -26.08
CA ASP A 301 18.88 -15.75 -24.77
C ASP A 301 20.23 -15.04 -24.97
N LEU A 302 20.18 -13.71 -24.99
CA LEU A 302 21.29 -12.85 -25.40
C LEU A 302 21.44 -11.66 -24.47
N PRO A 303 22.65 -11.07 -24.40
CA PRO A 303 22.82 -9.76 -23.79
C PRO A 303 22.24 -8.66 -24.70
N PHE A 304 21.42 -7.79 -24.13
CA PHE A 304 20.87 -6.60 -24.78
C PHE A 304 21.42 -5.35 -24.10
N LEU A 305 21.79 -4.35 -24.91
CA LEU A 305 22.25 -3.04 -24.44
C LEU A 305 21.08 -2.05 -24.42
N PHE A 306 20.85 -1.40 -23.29
CA PHE A 306 19.71 -0.49 -23.09
C PHE A 306 20.13 0.98 -23.20
N ASP A 307 19.22 1.80 -23.71
CA ASP A 307 19.39 3.23 -23.99
C ASP A 307 18.82 4.14 -22.89
N GLY A 308 18.28 3.55 -21.82
CA GLY A 308 17.56 4.26 -20.76
C GLY A 308 16.10 3.80 -20.62
N ARG A 309 15.55 3.08 -21.60
CA ARG A 309 14.26 2.40 -21.44
C ARG A 309 14.46 1.03 -20.81
N LEU A 310 13.59 0.67 -19.88
CA LEU A 310 13.61 -0.56 -19.07
C LEU A 310 14.77 -0.66 -18.08
N PHE A 311 15.98 -0.32 -18.50
CA PHE A 311 17.20 -0.32 -17.71
C PHE A 311 18.00 0.95 -17.99
N GLY A 312 18.87 1.34 -17.05
CA GLY A 312 19.72 2.52 -17.19
C GLY A 312 20.57 2.50 -18.48
N PRO A 313 20.91 3.68 -19.02
CA PRO A 313 21.64 3.81 -20.28
C PRO A 313 23.00 3.13 -20.20
N GLY A 314 23.38 2.42 -21.27
CA GLY A 314 24.63 1.65 -21.35
C GLY A 314 24.61 0.32 -20.58
N ARG A 315 23.52 0.00 -19.87
CA ARG A 315 23.42 -1.27 -19.13
C ARG A 315 23.23 -2.43 -20.09
N LYS A 316 24.07 -3.45 -19.95
CA LYS A 316 23.99 -4.71 -20.71
C LYS A 316 23.37 -5.80 -19.83
N VAL A 317 22.19 -6.30 -20.21
CA VAL A 317 21.46 -7.32 -19.44
C VAL A 317 21.19 -8.53 -20.31
N ARG A 318 21.53 -9.72 -19.82
CA ARG A 318 21.20 -10.99 -20.48
C ARG A 318 19.74 -11.34 -20.23
N LEU A 319 18.94 -11.38 -21.29
CA LEU A 319 17.51 -11.64 -21.23
C LEU A 319 17.11 -12.67 -22.29
N ARG A 320 16.06 -13.42 -21.97
CA ARG A 320 15.39 -14.28 -22.94
C ARG A 320 14.29 -13.51 -23.65
N ALA A 321 14.41 -13.36 -24.96
CA ALA A 321 13.38 -12.80 -25.85
C ALA A 321 12.62 -13.95 -26.53
N TRP A 322 11.29 -13.90 -26.52
CA TRP A 322 10.44 -14.97 -27.04
C TRP A 322 9.22 -14.45 -27.82
N PRO A 323 9.34 -14.23 -29.14
CA PRO A 323 10.61 -14.05 -29.89
C PRO A 323 11.26 -12.68 -29.61
N ALA A 324 12.40 -12.39 -30.26
CA ALA A 324 12.98 -11.04 -30.34
C ALA A 324 12.46 -10.29 -31.59
N PHE A 325 12.45 -8.95 -31.56
CA PHE A 325 12.11 -8.14 -32.71
C PHE A 325 13.33 -7.98 -33.64
N PRO A 326 13.19 -8.13 -34.97
CA PRO A 326 14.23 -7.70 -35.90
C PRO A 326 14.40 -6.18 -35.83
N ALA A 327 15.63 -5.71 -35.58
CA ALA A 327 15.88 -4.28 -35.41
C ALA A 327 15.75 -3.49 -36.71
N SER A 328 16.00 -4.11 -37.87
CA SER A 328 15.76 -3.50 -39.19
C SER A 328 14.28 -3.19 -39.39
N TRP A 329 13.40 -4.17 -39.13
CA TRP A 329 11.95 -4.00 -39.21
C TRP A 329 11.44 -2.84 -38.34
N ALA A 330 11.94 -2.75 -37.11
CA ALA A 330 11.58 -1.66 -36.20
C ALA A 330 11.98 -0.30 -36.78
N LYS A 331 13.24 -0.17 -37.22
CA LYS A 331 13.79 1.08 -37.79
C LYS A 331 13.07 1.52 -39.06
N GLU A 332 12.78 0.59 -39.98
CA GLU A 332 12.06 0.86 -41.24
C GLU A 332 10.67 1.46 -41.01
N ARG A 333 10.04 1.15 -39.88
CA ARG A 333 8.72 1.67 -39.48
C ARG A 333 8.79 2.89 -38.57
N GLY A 334 9.99 3.39 -38.28
CA GLY A 334 10.20 4.50 -37.34
C GLY A 334 9.98 4.13 -35.88
N LEU A 335 10.01 2.83 -35.56
CA LEU A 335 9.99 2.34 -34.18
C LEU A 335 11.40 2.36 -33.59
N ILE A 336 11.49 2.59 -32.28
CA ILE A 336 12.75 2.67 -31.55
C ILE A 336 13.00 1.32 -30.85
N PRO A 337 14.08 0.60 -31.18
CA PRO A 337 14.45 -0.63 -30.48
C PRO A 337 14.70 -0.41 -28.97
N ILE A 338 14.07 -1.22 -28.13
CA ILE A 338 14.34 -1.27 -26.68
C ILE A 338 15.22 -2.49 -26.40
N GLY A 339 16.41 -2.27 -25.83
CA GLY A 339 17.38 -3.33 -25.57
C GLY A 339 17.91 -3.92 -26.88
N TYR A 340 19.02 -3.41 -27.40
CA TYR A 340 19.55 -3.79 -28.70
C TYR A 340 20.73 -4.75 -28.59
N ASN A 341 20.73 -5.80 -29.40
CA ASN A 341 21.89 -6.65 -29.65
C ASN A 341 22.37 -6.41 -31.08
N GLU A 342 23.46 -5.66 -31.21
CA GLU A 342 24.05 -5.28 -32.50
C GLU A 342 24.51 -6.48 -33.31
N ALA A 343 25.24 -7.41 -32.69
CA ALA A 343 25.80 -8.59 -33.36
C ALA A 343 24.74 -9.52 -34.00
N LYS A 344 23.50 -9.48 -33.51
CA LYS A 344 22.38 -10.26 -34.05
C LYS A 344 21.34 -9.41 -34.78
N GLY A 345 21.44 -8.09 -34.72
CA GLY A 345 20.42 -7.20 -35.27
C GLY A 345 19.04 -7.38 -34.63
N LEU A 346 18.99 -7.68 -33.33
CA LEU A 346 17.75 -8.01 -32.61
C LEU A 346 17.48 -7.02 -31.47
N ALA A 347 16.21 -6.77 -31.20
CA ALA A 347 15.72 -5.95 -30.10
C ALA A 347 14.87 -6.77 -29.12
N TYR A 348 14.93 -6.43 -27.83
CA TYR A 348 14.14 -7.09 -26.79
C TYR A 348 12.67 -6.65 -26.81
N GLY A 349 12.45 -5.36 -27.06
CA GLY A 349 11.14 -4.76 -27.32
C GLY A 349 11.27 -3.61 -28.31
N VAL A 350 10.18 -2.91 -28.56
CA VAL A 350 10.15 -1.71 -29.38
C VAL A 350 9.27 -0.63 -28.75
N TYR A 351 9.58 0.62 -29.05
CA TYR A 351 8.78 1.78 -28.70
C TYR A 351 8.25 2.44 -29.98
N ASP A 352 6.94 2.69 -30.05
CA ASP A 352 6.32 3.51 -31.09
C ASP A 352 6.14 4.96 -30.58
N PRO A 353 6.91 5.94 -31.09
CA PRO A 353 6.75 7.34 -30.71
C PRO A 353 5.55 8.04 -31.37
N LYS A 354 5.04 7.53 -32.51
CA LYS A 354 3.88 8.10 -33.21
C LYS A 354 2.58 7.71 -32.52
N ARG A 355 2.53 6.47 -32.02
CA ARG A 355 1.46 5.92 -31.20
C ARG A 355 2.07 5.51 -29.86
N PRO A 356 2.34 6.45 -28.92
CA PRO A 356 3.11 6.20 -27.70
C PRO A 356 2.82 4.84 -27.05
N ALA A 357 3.70 3.88 -27.30
CA ALA A 357 3.46 2.49 -26.90
C ALA A 357 4.76 1.73 -26.74
N TYR A 358 4.91 1.05 -25.60
CA TYR A 358 5.96 0.05 -25.42
C TYR A 358 5.41 -1.33 -25.73
N ILE A 359 6.13 -2.05 -26.60
CA ILE A 359 5.68 -3.33 -27.13
C ILE A 359 6.78 -4.36 -26.89
N PHE A 360 6.40 -5.42 -26.20
CA PHE A 360 7.23 -6.59 -25.97
C PHE A 360 6.42 -7.82 -26.36
N HIS A 361 7.03 -8.82 -27.00
CA HIS A 361 6.31 -10.08 -27.21
C HIS A 361 6.04 -10.78 -25.88
N SER A 362 7.07 -10.87 -25.03
CA SER A 362 7.00 -11.46 -23.68
C SER A 362 8.01 -10.76 -22.77
N ILE A 363 7.65 -10.55 -21.52
CA ILE A 363 8.52 -9.86 -20.55
C ILE A 363 8.20 -10.29 -19.12
N LYS A 364 9.20 -10.29 -18.22
CA LYS A 364 8.91 -10.50 -16.79
C LYS A 364 7.97 -9.40 -16.29
N ARG A 365 7.00 -9.72 -15.44
CA ARG A 365 6.04 -8.72 -14.92
C ARG A 365 6.71 -7.55 -14.20
N LEU A 366 7.80 -7.82 -13.47
CA LEU A 366 8.62 -6.76 -12.89
C LEU A 366 9.21 -5.81 -13.96
N HIS A 367 9.59 -6.33 -15.13
CA HIS A 367 10.07 -5.51 -16.23
C HIS A 367 8.92 -4.76 -16.91
N ALA A 368 7.72 -5.35 -17.02
CA ALA A 368 6.53 -4.62 -17.46
C ALA A 368 6.19 -3.45 -16.53
N LEU A 369 6.33 -3.63 -15.21
CA LEU A 369 6.21 -2.55 -14.23
C LEU A 369 7.28 -1.46 -14.48
N ARG A 370 8.54 -1.83 -14.73
CA ARG A 370 9.62 -0.88 -15.10
C ARG A 370 9.24 -0.08 -16.34
N ALA A 371 8.77 -0.76 -17.39
CA ALA A 371 8.31 -0.12 -18.62
C ALA A 371 7.12 0.82 -18.37
N ALA A 372 6.18 0.47 -17.50
CA ALA A 372 5.05 1.35 -17.15
C ALA A 372 5.51 2.63 -16.42
N LEU A 373 6.51 2.53 -15.53
CA LEU A 373 7.11 3.70 -14.90
C LEU A 373 7.87 4.56 -15.91
N ASP A 374 8.68 3.95 -16.79
CA ASP A 374 9.38 4.67 -17.86
C ASP A 374 8.40 5.37 -18.81
N ALA A 375 7.25 4.75 -19.08
CA ALA A 375 6.18 5.34 -19.87
C ALA A 375 5.54 6.55 -19.17
N ALA A 376 5.35 6.48 -17.84
CA ALA A 376 4.86 7.62 -17.06
C ALA A 376 5.86 8.80 -17.10
N GLU A 377 7.16 8.51 -17.01
CA GLU A 377 8.22 9.51 -17.16
C GLU A 377 8.23 10.09 -18.59
N GLU A 378 8.34 9.24 -19.62
CA GLU A 378 8.54 9.67 -21.01
C GLU A 378 7.32 10.36 -21.61
N TRP A 379 6.11 9.86 -21.37
CA TRP A 379 4.90 10.39 -22.03
C TRP A 379 4.23 11.52 -21.25
N PHE A 380 4.48 11.60 -19.95
CA PHE A 380 3.75 12.50 -19.05
C PHE A 380 4.64 13.34 -18.15
N GLY A 381 5.96 13.14 -18.14
CA GLY A 381 6.90 13.86 -17.28
C GLY A 381 6.69 13.58 -15.79
N LEU A 382 6.24 12.36 -15.44
CA LEU A 382 5.90 11.98 -14.07
C LEU A 382 6.90 10.97 -13.50
N GLY A 383 7.46 11.28 -12.32
CA GLY A 383 8.38 10.41 -11.60
C GLY A 383 9.77 10.31 -12.25
N GLU A 384 10.50 9.24 -11.90
CA GLU A 384 11.89 9.00 -12.34
C GLU A 384 12.01 7.70 -13.16
N GLY A 385 10.91 7.26 -13.77
CA GLY A 385 10.85 6.01 -14.51
C GLY A 385 11.18 4.80 -13.63
N HIS A 386 11.80 3.79 -14.22
CA HIS A 386 12.26 2.60 -13.53
C HIS A 386 13.30 2.88 -12.43
N ARG A 387 13.98 4.04 -12.47
CA ARG A 387 15.01 4.40 -11.47
C ARG A 387 14.40 4.55 -10.07
N ALA A 388 13.09 4.83 -9.99
CA ALA A 388 12.32 4.81 -8.76
C ALA A 388 12.38 3.46 -8.01
N LEU A 389 12.78 2.37 -8.68
CA LEU A 389 12.95 1.05 -8.07
C LEU A 389 14.39 0.78 -7.59
N GLU A 390 15.36 1.59 -7.99
CA GLU A 390 16.78 1.30 -7.78
C GLU A 390 17.33 1.96 -6.50
N GLY A 391 16.73 3.07 -6.04
CA GLY A 391 17.20 3.84 -4.90
C GLY A 391 16.74 3.36 -3.51
N GLY A 392 15.89 2.34 -3.42
CA GLY A 392 15.31 1.87 -2.15
C GLY A 392 14.32 2.84 -1.49
N ILE A 393 14.09 4.00 -2.11
CA ILE A 393 13.09 4.99 -1.72
C ILE A 393 12.03 5.03 -2.82
N LEU A 394 10.83 4.55 -2.51
CA LEU A 394 9.69 4.63 -3.42
C LEU A 394 9.01 5.98 -3.21
N CYS A 395 8.83 6.75 -4.27
CA CYS A 395 8.07 7.99 -4.24
C CYS A 395 6.87 7.84 -5.16
N ASP A 396 5.69 8.26 -4.70
CA ASP A 396 4.54 8.36 -5.59
C ASP A 396 4.77 9.43 -6.66
N LEU A 397 4.03 9.32 -7.77
CA LEU A 397 4.20 10.21 -8.93
C LEU A 397 3.83 11.67 -8.62
N SER A 398 3.11 11.93 -7.52
CA SER A 398 2.84 13.31 -7.08
C SER A 398 3.89 13.88 -6.12
N GLY A 399 4.84 13.05 -5.66
CA GLY A 399 5.89 13.46 -4.72
C GLY A 399 5.45 13.59 -3.26
N ARG A 400 4.20 13.25 -2.94
CA ARG A 400 3.55 13.45 -1.64
C ARG A 400 3.77 12.29 -0.67
N VAL A 401 3.98 11.08 -1.17
CA VAL A 401 4.21 9.86 -0.40
C VAL A 401 5.61 9.35 -0.73
N LYS A 402 6.47 9.30 0.29
CA LYS A 402 7.82 8.75 0.20
C LYS A 402 7.97 7.59 1.15
N ARG A 403 8.53 6.49 0.69
CA ARG A 403 8.71 5.25 1.43
C ARG A 403 10.15 4.77 1.31
N ASP A 404 10.91 4.89 2.38
CA ASP A 404 12.27 4.38 2.49
C ASP A 404 12.23 2.94 2.98
N LEU A 405 12.49 2.00 2.09
CA LEU A 405 12.43 0.56 2.35
C LEU A 405 13.54 0.12 3.32
N SER A 406 14.72 0.73 3.22
CA SER A 406 15.87 0.38 4.06
C SER A 406 15.63 0.77 5.53
N ARG A 407 15.03 1.95 5.73
CA ARG A 407 14.70 2.45 7.07
C ARG A 407 13.32 2.01 7.54
N GLY A 408 12.48 1.46 6.67
CA GLY A 408 11.11 1.12 7.03
C GLY A 408 10.32 2.37 7.42
N ARG A 409 10.46 3.43 6.63
CA ARG A 409 9.94 4.76 6.96
C ARG A 409 9.03 5.28 5.86
N ILE A 410 7.91 5.89 6.24
CA ILE A 410 7.01 6.60 5.36
C ILE A 410 6.97 8.09 5.71
N THR A 411 6.83 8.94 4.71
CA THR A 411 6.57 10.37 4.82
C THR A 411 5.42 10.72 3.90
N VAL A 412 4.42 11.42 4.43
CA VAL A 412 3.23 11.85 3.69
C VAL A 412 3.07 13.35 3.85
N GLN A 413 2.89 14.06 2.73
CA GLN A 413 2.64 15.49 2.71
C GLN A 413 1.33 15.77 1.95
N GLY A 414 0.30 16.18 2.67
CA GLY A 414 -0.98 16.60 2.11
C GLY A 414 -1.14 18.13 2.06
N ARG A 415 -2.37 18.60 1.84
CA ARG A 415 -2.67 20.03 1.74
C ARG A 415 -2.46 20.77 3.06
N ASP A 416 -3.00 20.21 4.14
CA ASP A 416 -3.05 20.81 5.48
C ASP A 416 -2.55 19.82 6.56
N PHE A 417 -1.73 18.84 6.17
CA PHE A 417 -1.15 17.89 7.11
C PHE A 417 0.19 17.32 6.61
N VAL A 418 0.99 16.82 7.55
CA VAL A 418 2.13 15.95 7.27
C VAL A 418 2.12 14.75 8.20
N ALA A 419 2.67 13.63 7.76
CA ALA A 419 2.86 12.45 8.60
C ALA A 419 4.22 11.81 8.35
N PHE A 420 4.82 11.25 9.41
CA PHE A 420 6.00 10.42 9.34
C PHE A 420 5.78 9.19 10.22
N GLY A 421 6.31 8.05 9.83
CA GLY A 421 6.39 6.92 10.75
C GLY A 421 7.30 5.84 10.23
N GLY A 422 7.66 4.91 11.10
CA GLY A 422 8.67 3.91 10.78
C GLY A 422 9.65 3.68 11.90
N ARG A 423 10.81 3.13 11.53
CA ARG A 423 12.01 3.19 12.38
C ARG A 423 12.60 4.59 12.24
N LEU A 424 12.39 5.43 13.25
CA LEU A 424 12.84 6.82 13.21
C LEU A 424 14.31 6.89 13.60
N GLY A 425 14.67 6.25 14.73
CA GLY A 425 16.03 6.26 15.28
C GLY A 425 16.47 7.68 15.65
N GLU A 426 17.73 7.85 16.01
CA GLU A 426 18.31 9.17 16.22
C GLU A 426 18.40 9.93 14.90
N GLY A 427 17.65 11.03 14.79
CA GLY A 427 17.77 11.89 13.63
C GLY A 427 16.66 12.91 13.46
N ARG A 428 16.93 13.87 12.58
CA ARG A 428 15.95 14.87 12.13
C ARG A 428 15.16 14.34 10.94
N ILE A 429 13.84 14.48 10.99
CA ILE A 429 12.92 14.12 9.92
C ILE A 429 12.06 15.35 9.63
N SER A 430 11.84 15.66 8.34
CA SER A 430 11.09 16.86 7.94
C SER A 430 10.22 16.61 6.71
N ALA A 431 9.06 17.27 6.68
CA ALA A 431 8.22 17.45 5.50
C ALA A 431 7.44 18.76 5.64
N GLY A 432 7.43 19.54 4.56
CA GLY A 432 6.89 20.89 4.58
C GLY A 432 7.47 21.72 5.74
N PRO A 433 6.64 22.44 6.50
CA PRO A 433 7.11 23.30 7.59
C PRO A 433 7.42 22.54 8.88
N VAL A 434 7.10 21.24 8.99
CA VAL A 434 7.24 20.50 10.24
C VAL A 434 8.50 19.64 10.21
N ALA A 435 9.27 19.71 11.29
CA ALA A 435 10.37 18.80 11.55
C ALA A 435 10.27 18.20 12.94
N ILE A 436 10.72 16.95 13.07
CA ILE A 436 10.90 16.29 14.36
C ILE A 436 12.36 15.86 14.51
N LEU A 437 12.88 15.93 15.73
CA LEU A 437 14.10 15.27 16.16
C LEU A 437 13.70 14.31 17.27
N THR A 438 14.03 13.03 17.13
CA THR A 438 13.71 12.02 18.13
C THR A 438 14.80 10.96 18.21
N ASP A 439 14.85 10.26 19.33
CA ASP A 439 15.64 9.04 19.56
C ASP A 439 14.73 7.79 19.63
N ALA A 440 13.42 7.95 19.41
CA ALA A 440 12.46 6.86 19.48
C ALA A 440 12.79 5.80 18.40
N PRO A 441 12.99 4.52 18.78
CA PRO A 441 13.33 3.48 17.82
C PRO A 441 12.27 3.32 16.73
N SER A 442 10.99 3.43 17.12
CA SER A 442 9.87 3.43 16.19
C SER A 442 8.72 4.27 16.71
N ALA A 443 8.09 5.03 15.81
CA ALA A 443 6.93 5.84 16.13
C ALA A 443 6.14 6.21 14.87
N CYS A 444 4.97 6.78 15.07
CA CYS A 444 4.19 7.51 14.07
C CYS A 444 3.96 8.93 14.59
N PHE A 445 4.07 9.91 13.71
CA PHE A 445 3.84 11.32 13.97
C PHE A 445 2.92 11.87 12.88
N VAL A 446 1.86 12.57 13.27
CA VAL A 446 0.94 13.26 12.35
C VAL A 446 0.75 14.69 12.83
N ALA A 447 0.89 15.65 11.91
CA ALA A 447 0.67 17.06 12.18
C ALA A 447 -0.42 17.60 11.25
N PHE A 448 -1.38 18.32 11.82
CA PHE A 448 -2.42 19.03 11.08
C PHE A 448 -2.26 20.53 11.27
N LYS A 449 -2.38 21.27 10.18
CA LYS A 449 -2.56 22.71 10.21
C LYS A 449 -4.02 23.01 10.54
N GLU A 450 -4.23 23.76 11.60
CA GLU A 450 -5.53 24.26 12.05
C GLU A 450 -5.67 25.73 11.70
N ARG A 451 -6.91 26.25 11.74
CA ARG A 451 -7.17 27.68 11.46
C ARG A 451 -6.36 28.63 12.35
N LYS A 452 -6.14 28.27 13.62
CA LYS A 452 -5.44 29.09 14.63
C LYS A 452 -4.09 28.53 15.06
N GLY A 453 -3.56 27.52 14.37
CA GLY A 453 -2.30 26.89 14.78
C GLY A 453 -2.08 25.49 14.25
N TRP A 454 -1.52 24.61 15.08
CA TRP A 454 -1.13 23.25 14.70
C TRP A 454 -1.53 22.23 15.76
N ARG A 455 -1.88 21.03 15.31
CA ARG A 455 -2.10 19.87 16.18
C ARG A 455 -1.19 18.73 15.76
N PHE A 456 -0.49 18.14 16.72
CA PHE A 456 0.46 17.05 16.54
C PHE A 456 0.02 15.83 17.32
N VAL A 457 0.19 14.65 16.76
CA VAL A 457 -0.06 13.37 17.42
C VAL A 457 1.16 12.48 17.22
N PHE A 458 1.75 12.00 18.30
CA PHE A 458 2.89 11.09 18.32
C PHE A 458 2.49 9.79 19.02
N VAL A 459 2.69 8.66 18.36
CA VAL A 459 2.28 7.33 18.84
C VAL A 459 3.43 6.34 18.69
N ARG A 460 3.79 5.65 19.78
CA ARG A 460 4.74 4.53 19.82
C ARG A 460 3.99 3.19 19.88
N PRO A 461 4.62 2.08 19.48
CA PRO A 461 4.03 0.75 19.61
C PRO A 461 3.71 0.38 21.07
N TYR A 462 2.63 -0.36 21.29
CA TYR A 462 2.28 -0.96 22.59
C TYR A 462 2.31 -2.50 22.51
N ALA A 463 2.43 -3.15 23.67
CA ALA A 463 2.37 -4.59 23.83
C ALA A 463 1.59 -4.97 25.11
N ASN A 464 1.08 -6.20 25.16
CA ASN A 464 0.49 -6.75 26.38
C ASN A 464 1.59 -7.07 27.41
N ARG A 465 1.27 -6.98 28.70
CA ARG A 465 2.24 -7.35 29.74
C ARG A 465 2.39 -8.87 29.80
N GLY A 466 3.63 -9.35 29.75
CA GLY A 466 3.90 -10.78 29.79
C GLY A 466 3.47 -11.55 28.54
N GLU A 467 3.26 -10.86 27.41
CA GLU A 467 3.18 -11.56 26.12
C GLU A 467 4.49 -12.30 25.85
N ARG A 468 4.39 -13.51 25.28
CA ARG A 468 5.56 -14.34 24.96
C ARG A 468 5.55 -14.67 23.50
N ILE A 469 6.59 -14.23 22.80
CA ILE A 469 6.80 -14.46 21.38
C ILE A 469 8.13 -15.20 21.25
N ARG A 470 8.14 -16.27 20.46
CA ARG A 470 9.33 -17.06 20.16
C ARG A 470 9.61 -17.03 18.65
N PRO A 471 10.84 -16.71 18.21
CA PRO A 471 11.23 -16.87 16.82
C PRO A 471 11.14 -18.35 16.39
N GLU A 472 10.65 -18.58 15.18
CA GLU A 472 10.53 -19.89 14.54
C GLU A 472 11.31 -19.91 13.22
N ALA A 473 11.38 -21.09 12.58
CA ALA A 473 12.04 -21.23 11.29
C ALA A 473 11.39 -20.34 10.20
N ARG A 474 12.18 -19.98 9.18
CA ARG A 474 11.74 -19.23 7.99
C ARG A 474 11.18 -17.83 8.28
N GLY A 475 11.62 -17.20 9.36
CA GLY A 475 11.21 -15.84 9.71
C GLY A 475 9.77 -15.75 10.21
N LEU A 476 9.24 -16.85 10.75
CA LEU A 476 7.97 -16.84 11.48
C LEU A 476 8.23 -16.62 12.97
N PHE A 477 7.20 -16.16 13.67
CA PHE A 477 7.21 -15.98 15.11
C PHE A 477 5.96 -16.62 15.70
N ALA A 478 6.13 -17.43 16.74
CA ALA A 478 5.05 -18.06 17.48
C ALA A 478 4.69 -17.20 18.70
N LEU A 479 3.45 -16.74 18.76
CA LEU A 479 2.86 -16.20 19.97
C LEU A 479 2.49 -17.38 20.89
N LEU A 480 3.14 -17.47 22.04
CA LEU A 480 2.97 -18.55 23.03
C LEU A 480 2.10 -18.13 24.23
N SER A 481 1.95 -16.83 24.46
CA SER A 481 1.10 -16.25 25.50
C SER A 481 0.66 -14.88 25.07
N ALA A 482 -0.65 -14.59 25.18
CA ALA A 482 -1.17 -13.27 24.83
C ALA A 482 -0.88 -12.18 25.87
N GLY A 483 -0.45 -12.56 27.07
CA GLY A 483 -0.24 -11.64 28.17
C GLY A 483 -1.53 -10.99 28.67
N GLU A 484 -1.37 -9.94 29.48
CA GLU A 484 -2.45 -9.27 30.19
C GLU A 484 -2.46 -7.75 29.97
N GLY A 485 -3.65 -7.16 30.12
CA GLY A 485 -3.85 -5.71 30.02
C GLY A 485 -3.81 -4.98 31.36
N PRO A 486 -3.73 -3.63 31.40
CA PRO A 486 -3.58 -2.75 30.25
C PRO A 486 -2.21 -2.86 29.55
N PRO A 487 -2.16 -2.61 28.22
CA PRO A 487 -0.90 -2.65 27.48
C PRO A 487 0.05 -1.51 27.89
N ARG A 488 1.32 -1.63 27.51
CA ARG A 488 2.37 -0.63 27.75
C ARG A 488 3.15 -0.32 26.47
N PRO A 489 3.72 0.89 26.34
CA PRO A 489 4.64 1.22 25.26
C PRO A 489 5.83 0.26 25.22
N VAL A 490 6.25 -0.12 24.02
CA VAL A 490 7.42 -0.97 23.78
C VAL A 490 8.30 -0.37 22.67
N PRO A 491 9.62 -0.22 22.91
CA PRO A 491 10.29 -0.47 24.19
C PRO A 491 9.87 0.55 25.27
N ASP A 492 9.82 0.12 26.55
CA ASP A 492 9.48 0.98 27.69
C ASP A 492 10.68 1.83 28.10
N VAL A 493 11.11 2.69 27.19
CA VAL A 493 12.26 3.59 27.34
C VAL A 493 11.80 5.04 27.27
N ILE A 494 12.54 5.91 27.96
CA ILE A 494 12.41 7.36 27.83
C ILE A 494 12.92 7.72 26.44
N CYS A 495 12.12 8.49 25.71
CA CYS A 495 12.52 9.06 24.43
C CYS A 495 12.46 10.58 24.47
N THR A 496 13.33 11.21 23.70
CA THR A 496 13.29 12.62 23.38
C THR A 496 12.48 12.84 22.11
N LEU A 497 11.54 13.78 22.13
CA LEU A 497 10.83 14.28 20.97
C LEU A 497 10.91 15.80 20.97
N GLN A 498 11.62 16.36 20.00
CA GLN A 498 11.60 17.78 19.71
C GLN A 498 10.80 18.01 18.42
N VAL A 499 9.82 18.91 18.49
CA VAL A 499 9.03 19.35 17.33
C VAL A 499 9.46 20.76 16.98
N ALA A 500 9.66 21.01 15.69
CA ALA A 500 9.99 22.32 15.14
C ALA A 500 9.03 22.69 14.01
N LEU A 501 8.67 23.97 13.93
CA LEU A 501 7.91 24.57 12.84
C LEU A 501 8.78 25.60 12.14
N GLU A 502 8.88 25.52 10.82
CA GLU A 502 9.66 26.45 9.97
C GLU A 502 11.12 26.58 10.46
N GLY A 503 11.68 25.48 10.95
CA GLY A 503 13.04 25.42 11.49
C GLY A 503 13.18 25.90 12.94
N GLN A 504 12.15 26.52 13.52
CA GLN A 504 12.15 26.98 14.91
C GLN A 504 11.66 25.87 15.85
N PRO A 505 12.45 25.47 16.86
CA PRO A 505 12.00 24.54 17.89
C PRO A 505 10.77 25.11 18.63
N LEU A 506 9.80 24.25 18.88
CA LEU A 506 8.53 24.63 19.52
C LEU A 506 8.40 23.99 20.91
N ILE A 507 8.65 22.68 20.96
CA ILE A 507 8.53 21.87 22.17
C ILE A 507 9.56 20.74 22.13
N THR A 508 10.17 20.46 23.27
CA THR A 508 10.99 19.27 23.50
C THR A 508 10.44 18.50 24.69
N LEU A 509 10.20 17.21 24.49
CA LEU A 509 9.61 16.29 25.47
C LEU A 509 10.59 15.17 25.74
N GLN A 510 10.84 14.88 27.02
CA GLN A 510 11.51 13.67 27.48
C GLN A 510 10.47 12.82 28.19
N THR A 511 10.12 11.68 27.62
CA THR A 511 8.96 10.96 28.12
C THR A 511 8.99 9.45 27.88
N PRO A 512 8.49 8.65 28.86
CA PRO A 512 8.12 7.28 28.62
C PRO A 512 6.74 7.18 27.94
N SER A 513 6.00 8.27 27.69
CA SER A 513 4.69 8.23 27.00
C SER A 513 4.76 7.42 25.72
N GLY A 514 3.76 6.58 25.49
CA GLY A 514 3.57 5.99 24.16
C GLY A 514 2.68 6.87 23.30
N ILE A 515 1.94 7.82 23.89
CA ILE A 515 1.05 8.72 23.17
C ILE A 515 1.25 10.14 23.67
N ILE A 516 1.43 11.05 22.73
CA ILE A 516 1.52 12.48 22.99
C ILE A 516 0.67 13.19 21.94
N GLU A 517 -0.25 14.04 22.38
CA GLU A 517 -0.93 14.99 21.50
C GLU A 517 -0.58 16.41 21.95
N VAL A 518 -0.20 17.27 21.00
CA VAL A 518 0.16 18.65 21.29
C VAL A 518 -0.67 19.55 20.38
N ALA A 519 -1.45 20.46 20.96
CA ALA A 519 -2.11 21.53 20.24
C ALA A 519 -1.42 22.85 20.55
N VAL A 520 -1.04 23.58 19.51
CA VAL A 520 -0.38 24.88 19.62
C VAL A 520 -1.22 25.90 18.89
N GLU A 521 -1.54 27.00 19.57
CA GLU A 521 -2.20 28.18 19.01
C GLU A 521 -1.23 29.37 19.05
N PRO A 522 -0.45 29.61 17.98
CA PRO A 522 0.56 30.68 17.95
C PRO A 522 -0.04 32.07 18.23
N GLU A 523 -1.26 32.33 17.73
CA GLU A 523 -1.94 33.62 17.90
C GLU A 523 -2.42 33.83 19.35
N ALA A 524 -2.92 32.77 20.00
CA ALA A 524 -3.37 32.82 21.39
C ALA A 524 -2.23 32.61 22.39
N LYS A 525 -1.01 32.32 21.90
CA LYS A 525 0.14 31.89 22.69
C LYS A 525 -0.22 30.72 23.62
N GLY A 526 -1.08 29.81 23.17
CA GLY A 526 -1.54 28.67 23.97
C GLY A 526 -0.91 27.37 23.50
N MET A 527 -0.50 26.52 24.44
CA MET A 527 -0.10 25.15 24.16
C MET A 527 -0.78 24.17 25.11
N VAL A 528 -1.44 23.16 24.55
CA VAL A 528 -2.03 22.05 25.29
C VAL A 528 -1.25 20.79 24.96
N VAL A 529 -0.75 20.10 25.99
CA VAL A 529 0.00 18.86 25.87
C VAL A 529 -0.76 17.75 26.60
N ASN A 530 -1.25 16.80 25.82
CA ASN A 530 -1.93 15.60 26.29
C ASN A 530 -0.99 14.39 26.23
N PHE A 531 -1.01 13.54 27.24
CA PHE A 531 -0.13 12.36 27.30
C PHE A 531 -0.78 11.19 28.05
N ASP A 532 -0.43 9.95 27.69
CA ASP A 532 -0.88 8.75 28.42
C ASP A 532 -0.13 8.55 29.75
N ARG A 533 1.15 8.93 29.77
CA ARG A 533 2.03 8.94 30.95
C ARG A 533 2.70 10.32 31.08
N PRO A 534 2.85 10.89 32.29
CA PRO A 534 3.48 12.21 32.45
C PRO A 534 4.90 12.27 31.86
N PRO A 535 5.25 13.32 31.11
CA PRO A 535 6.62 13.53 30.66
C PRO A 535 7.54 13.84 31.85
N LEU A 536 8.76 13.31 31.81
CA LEU A 536 9.78 13.54 32.83
C LEU A 536 10.41 14.92 32.71
N GLY A 537 10.48 15.43 31.48
CA GLY A 537 10.90 16.79 31.16
C GLY A 537 10.09 17.34 29.99
N LEU A 538 9.65 18.59 30.13
CA LEU A 538 8.94 19.34 29.10
C LEU A 538 9.63 20.69 28.96
N ARG A 539 10.27 20.93 27.82
CA ARG A 539 10.80 22.24 27.47
C ARG A 539 9.89 22.87 26.44
N VAL A 540 9.46 24.09 26.71
CA VAL A 540 8.62 24.88 25.80
C VAL A 540 9.41 26.10 25.36
N GLU A 541 9.43 26.33 24.05
CA GLU A 541 10.01 27.54 23.48
C GLU A 541 8.92 28.61 23.35
N GLY A 542 9.16 29.80 23.91
CA GLY A 542 8.28 30.95 23.80
C GLY A 542 7.54 31.35 25.07
N LYS A 543 6.60 32.29 24.92
CA LYS A 543 5.73 32.83 25.98
C LYS A 543 4.30 32.40 25.73
N GLY A 544 3.49 32.23 26.77
CA GLY A 544 2.13 31.72 26.57
C GLY A 544 1.46 31.08 27.77
N LEU A 545 0.44 30.28 27.50
CA LEU A 545 -0.22 29.41 28.46
C LEU A 545 0.10 27.96 28.13
N LEU A 546 0.64 27.21 29.09
CA LEU A 546 0.86 25.78 28.98
C LEU A 546 -0.18 25.04 29.81
N VAL A 547 -0.95 24.17 29.17
CA VAL A 547 -1.88 23.24 29.81
C VAL A 547 -1.37 21.81 29.58
N ALA A 548 -1.30 21.02 30.64
CA ALA A 548 -0.86 19.64 30.60
C ALA A 548 -1.96 18.73 31.14
N GLU A 549 -2.42 17.77 30.33
CA GLU A 549 -3.54 16.89 30.67
C GLU A 549 -3.18 15.41 30.48
N LYS A 550 -3.56 14.58 31.46
CA LYS A 550 -3.44 13.13 31.33
C LYS A 550 -4.61 12.55 30.53
N LEU A 551 -4.28 11.75 29.51
CA LEU A 551 -5.22 10.97 28.73
C LEU A 551 -5.60 9.69 29.48
N ASP A 552 -6.89 9.36 29.48
CA ASP A 552 -7.34 8.04 29.89
C ASP A 552 -7.07 6.99 28.79
N GLY A 553 -7.30 5.71 29.10
CA GLY A 553 -7.13 4.61 28.12
C GLY A 553 -8.09 4.67 26.93
N LYS A 554 -8.95 5.68 26.85
CA LYS A 554 -9.88 5.97 25.73
C LYS A 554 -9.56 7.30 25.04
N GLY A 555 -8.46 7.96 25.38
CA GLY A 555 -8.03 9.22 24.80
C GLY A 555 -8.83 10.44 25.23
N LYS A 556 -9.59 10.37 26.33
CA LYS A 556 -10.23 11.56 26.93
C LYS A 556 -9.36 12.13 28.04
N ALA A 557 -9.21 13.45 28.08
CA ALA A 557 -8.62 14.14 29.21
C ALA A 557 -9.51 13.94 30.46
N ARG A 558 -8.97 13.30 31.51
CA ARG A 558 -9.69 13.10 32.78
C ARG A 558 -8.76 13.25 33.99
N GLY A 559 -9.17 14.11 34.93
CA GLY A 559 -8.76 14.07 36.34
C GLY A 559 -7.49 14.82 36.73
N SER A 560 -6.52 15.00 35.83
CA SER A 560 -5.27 15.73 36.14
C SER A 560 -4.98 16.77 35.05
N ARG A 561 -5.25 18.03 35.36
CA ARG A 561 -4.93 19.21 34.55
C ARG A 561 -4.01 20.11 35.35
N GLY A 562 -2.83 20.36 34.83
CA GLY A 562 -1.95 21.42 35.31
C GLY A 562 -1.93 22.57 34.31
N GLU A 563 -1.79 23.80 34.80
CA GLU A 563 -1.77 25.00 33.96
C GLU A 563 -0.72 25.98 34.49
N VAL A 564 0.08 26.56 33.59
CA VAL A 564 1.08 27.56 33.95
C VAL A 564 1.26 28.59 32.84
N LYS A 565 1.42 29.86 33.24
CA LYS A 565 1.77 30.94 32.32
C LYS A 565 3.28 30.95 32.09
N LEU A 566 3.69 30.89 30.83
CA LEU A 566 5.07 30.93 30.37
C LEU A 566 5.47 32.38 30.07
N GLU A 567 6.40 32.93 30.85
CA GLU A 567 6.92 34.29 30.63
C GLU A 567 8.20 34.33 29.78
N ALA A 568 8.88 33.18 29.66
CA ALA A 568 10.09 32.94 28.88
C ALA A 568 10.21 31.44 28.56
N PRO A 569 11.08 31.03 27.60
CA PRO A 569 11.45 29.63 27.42
C PRO A 569 11.90 29.01 28.74
N GLY A 570 11.49 27.77 28.99
CA GLY A 570 11.79 27.11 30.27
C GLY A 570 11.61 25.61 30.23
N VAL A 571 12.23 24.94 31.21
CA VAL A 571 12.07 23.50 31.46
C VAL A 571 11.06 23.32 32.59
N TRP A 572 10.12 22.41 32.38
CA TRP A 572 9.00 22.15 33.25
C TRP A 572 8.91 20.66 33.54
N ARG A 573 8.55 20.33 34.77
CA ARG A 573 8.21 18.98 35.19
C ARG A 573 6.70 18.89 35.32
N VAL A 574 6.11 17.95 34.60
CA VAL A 574 4.67 17.69 34.67
C VAL A 574 4.44 16.54 35.64
N LYS A 575 3.62 16.77 36.66
CA LYS A 575 3.09 15.73 37.55
C LYS A 575 1.58 15.64 37.35
N GLU A 576 0.96 14.57 37.81
CA GLU A 576 -0.51 14.47 37.80
C GLU A 576 -1.12 15.68 38.53
N GLY A 577 -1.79 16.54 37.77
CA GLY A 577 -2.49 17.72 38.28
C GLY A 577 -1.62 18.95 38.57
N SER A 578 -0.32 18.96 38.22
CA SER A 578 0.52 20.14 38.43
C SER A 578 1.67 20.26 37.42
N ILE A 579 2.06 21.51 37.13
CA ILE A 579 3.24 21.84 36.33
C ILE A 579 4.18 22.66 37.22
N GLN A 580 5.44 22.23 37.34
CA GLN A 580 6.45 22.91 38.16
C GLN A 580 7.64 23.30 37.28
N GLN A 581 8.10 24.55 37.37
CA GLN A 581 9.32 24.97 36.67
C GLN A 581 10.52 24.26 37.28
N VAL A 582 11.38 23.70 36.43
CA VAL A 582 12.68 23.18 36.85
C VAL A 582 13.67 24.33 36.68
N LEU A 583 14.07 24.96 37.79
CA LEU A 583 15.17 25.91 37.77
C LEU A 583 16.43 25.17 37.31
N PRO A 584 17.29 25.78 36.47
CA PRO A 584 18.55 25.16 36.09
C PRO A 584 19.31 24.83 37.39
N SER A 585 19.70 23.56 37.57
CA SER A 585 20.73 23.23 38.56
C SER A 585 21.99 23.98 38.12
N GLY A 586 22.40 24.95 38.94
CA GLY A 586 23.57 25.79 38.68
C GLY A 586 24.86 25.00 38.55
#